data_AF-A0AAW0V5P2-F1
#
_entry.id   AF-A0AAW0V5P2-F1
#
_cell.length_a   1.000
_cell.length_b   1.000
_cell.length_c   1.000
_cell.angle_alpha   90.00
_cell.angle_beta   90.00
_cell.angle_gamma   90.00
#
_symmetry.space_group_name_H-M   'P 1'
#
loop_
_entity.id
_entity.type
_entity.pdbx_description
1 polymer ?
#
loop_
_entity_poly.entity_id
_entity_poly.type
_entity_poly.pdbx_seq_one_letter_code
_entity_poly.pdbx_strand_id
1 'polypeptide(L)'
;MAYLYYVAWRRTTSATIMETLIPTSALFLLLLLAYGTEGNVPRQFDSLPVPAHLTATYDISLDDRYNCTAGDGQPPNRVDTTERVARLRQEMANYGLDAYLILTDDEHQNEFVSPADMRLHYVSGFSGSWGVVAVTMEQQALWADSRYFLQADNQLDCHWLLMKTGLAGVPLPAAWLGEVLQAGARVGSDPMIMTATNWMSYATTLSESGIQMVPETTNLVDIIWTDRPPHSTDPAFVLPLQFAGVSWQDKVEQVRTEMLSRGTSMVMLSALDEVAWLLNLRGNDIPYNPVFRGYIILGQEQLQLFTPSEKVTPQVEDHLNTQHCTSGLCVKILDYQAIEDSLKALEDDPFVSSVLINPSTLSYALYNAIPVTKRITGPSPILGMKATKNPVEIKGMRNAHLKDSVALCDFLALLEREVTMGCLLGRTLSSNKI
;
A
#
# COMPACT_ATOMS: atom_id res chain seq x y z
N MET A 1 -1.17 1.86 22.40
CA MET A 1 0.09 2.24 23.07
C MET A 1 0.23 3.73 23.38
N ALA A 2 -0.21 4.66 22.52
CA ALA A 2 -0.12 6.11 22.79
C ALA A 2 -0.84 6.59 24.07
N TYR A 3 -1.96 5.96 24.44
CA TYR A 3 -2.73 6.33 25.64
C TYR A 3 -2.02 5.97 26.96
N LEU A 4 -1.21 4.90 26.97
CA LEU A 4 -0.44 4.49 28.15
C LEU A 4 0.79 5.38 28.38
N TYR A 5 1.40 5.90 27.31
CA TYR A 5 2.47 6.91 27.41
C TYR A 5 1.96 8.24 27.98
N TYR A 6 0.75 8.67 27.61
CA TYR A 6 0.13 9.90 28.12
C TYR A 6 -0.15 9.85 29.63
N VAL A 7 -0.61 8.69 30.13
CA VAL A 7 -0.93 8.49 31.56
C VAL A 7 0.34 8.37 32.42
N ALA A 8 1.41 7.78 31.88
CA ALA A 8 2.70 7.69 32.58
C ALA A 8 3.42 9.04 32.67
N TRP A 9 3.35 9.88 31.63
CA TRP A 9 3.97 11.20 31.60
C TRP A 9 3.30 12.21 32.56
N ARG A 10 1.99 12.11 32.77
CA ARG A 10 1.25 12.97 33.72
C ARG A 10 1.60 12.74 35.20
N ARG A 11 2.33 11.67 35.55
CA ARG A 11 2.70 11.37 36.94
C ARG A 11 4.07 11.93 37.35
N THR A 12 4.87 12.47 36.43
CA THR A 12 6.28 12.82 36.68
C THR A 12 6.63 14.29 36.56
N THR A 13 5.67 15.20 36.27
CA THR A 13 5.97 16.63 36.09
C THR A 13 5.09 17.53 36.97
N SER A 14 5.74 18.29 37.86
CA SER A 14 5.12 19.34 38.68
C SER A 14 4.56 20.48 37.82
N ALA A 15 3.45 21.04 38.28
CA ALA A 15 2.52 21.92 37.58
C ALA A 15 3.02 23.37 37.29
N THR A 16 4.25 23.57 36.81
CA THR A 16 4.78 24.94 36.58
C THR A 16 5.29 25.23 35.17
N ILE A 17 5.03 24.35 34.19
CA ILE A 17 5.40 24.58 32.77
C ILE A 17 4.17 24.35 31.88
N MET A 18 3.12 25.15 32.08
CA MET A 18 1.86 25.01 31.33
C MET A 18 1.33 26.33 30.75
N GLU A 19 2.20 27.28 30.41
CA GLU A 19 1.76 28.56 29.81
C GLU A 19 2.35 28.92 28.44
N THR A 20 3.20 28.10 27.81
CA THR A 20 3.89 28.57 26.59
C THR A 20 3.99 27.62 25.43
N LEU A 21 3.09 26.63 25.24
CA LEU A 21 3.00 25.90 23.95
C LEU A 21 1.66 25.15 23.81
N ILE A 22 0.66 25.81 23.22
CA ILE A 22 -0.45 25.11 22.55
C ILE A 22 -0.62 25.77 21.16
N PRO A 23 -0.40 25.05 20.05
CA PRO A 23 -0.73 25.56 18.73
C PRO A 23 -2.26 25.66 18.58
N THR A 24 -2.72 26.75 17.97
CA THR A 24 -4.13 27.13 17.76
C THR A 24 -5.00 26.07 17.08
N SER A 25 -4.40 25.06 16.44
CA SER A 25 -5.11 23.91 15.84
C SER A 25 -5.67 22.91 16.87
N ALA A 26 -5.06 22.78 18.05
CA ALA A 26 -5.55 21.88 19.11
C ALA A 26 -6.78 22.43 19.85
N LEU A 27 -6.93 23.77 19.90
CA LEU A 27 -8.11 24.42 20.47
C LEU A 27 -9.36 24.20 19.59
N PHE A 28 -9.16 24.09 18.28
CA PHE A 28 -10.23 23.93 17.29
C PHE A 28 -10.88 22.52 17.34
N LEU A 29 -10.06 21.48 17.56
CA LEU A 29 -10.57 20.12 17.75
C LEU A 29 -11.31 19.93 19.08
N LEU A 30 -10.89 20.62 20.14
CA LEU A 30 -11.56 20.60 21.45
C LEU A 30 -12.89 21.35 21.44
N LEU A 31 -13.02 22.42 20.64
CA LEU A 31 -14.27 23.15 20.45
C LEU A 31 -15.32 22.35 19.65
N LEU A 32 -14.89 21.58 18.65
CA LEU A 32 -15.78 20.70 17.86
C LEU A 32 -16.31 19.50 18.65
N LEU A 33 -15.56 19.02 19.65
CA LEU A 33 -15.99 17.93 20.53
C LEU A 33 -16.84 18.40 21.73
N ALA A 34 -16.84 19.69 22.03
CA ALA A 34 -17.62 20.26 23.14
C ALA A 34 -19.02 20.75 22.74
N TYR A 35 -19.27 21.04 21.46
CA TYR A 35 -20.56 21.54 20.97
C TYR A 35 -21.20 20.57 19.99
N GLY A 36 -21.80 19.54 20.56
CA GLY A 36 -22.57 18.55 19.83
C GLY A 36 -23.87 18.18 20.54
N THR A 37 -24.73 19.16 20.86
CA THR A 37 -26.19 18.97 20.97
C THR A 37 -26.94 20.31 20.94
N GLU A 38 -27.92 20.39 20.04
CA GLU A 38 -29.07 21.32 19.97
C GLU A 38 -28.86 22.80 19.58
N GLY A 39 -29.46 23.18 18.43
CA GLY A 39 -30.13 24.48 18.25
C GLY A 39 -29.44 25.57 17.42
N ASN A 40 -29.96 25.81 16.21
CA ASN A 40 -29.86 27.03 15.38
C ASN A 40 -28.47 27.64 15.09
N VAL A 41 -27.95 27.41 13.88
CA VAL A 41 -26.87 28.20 13.29
C VAL A 41 -27.43 29.06 12.14
N PRO A 42 -27.29 30.39 12.15
CA PRO A 42 -27.71 31.22 11.03
C PRO A 42 -26.74 31.12 9.85
N ARG A 43 -27.29 31.10 8.64
CA ARG A 43 -26.57 31.20 7.36
C ARG A 43 -25.91 32.57 7.23
N GLN A 44 -24.57 32.63 7.28
CA GLN A 44 -23.72 33.51 6.46
C GLN A 44 -22.24 33.30 6.83
N PHE A 45 -21.51 32.60 5.96
CA PHE A 45 -20.05 32.73 5.86
C PHE A 45 -19.70 32.81 4.38
N ASP A 46 -20.14 33.92 3.76
CA ASP A 46 -19.54 34.39 2.52
C ASP A 46 -18.22 35.10 2.86
N SER A 47 -17.16 34.72 2.14
CA SER A 47 -15.89 35.42 1.99
C SER A 47 -15.12 35.77 3.28
N LEU A 48 -14.39 34.81 3.85
CA LEU A 48 -13.17 35.14 4.58
C LEU A 48 -11.99 35.12 3.60
N PRO A 49 -11.19 36.20 3.51
CA PRO A 49 -10.01 36.21 2.64
C PRO A 49 -9.01 35.16 3.13
N VAL A 50 -8.54 34.32 2.21
CA VAL A 50 -7.43 33.38 2.47
C VAL A 50 -6.22 34.22 2.90
N PRO A 51 -5.64 33.99 4.09
CA PRO A 51 -4.49 34.76 4.54
C PRO A 51 -3.33 34.60 3.56
N ALA A 52 -2.70 35.72 3.19
CA ALA A 52 -1.65 35.83 2.17
C ALA A 52 -0.44 34.88 2.37
N HIS A 53 -0.28 34.31 3.58
CA HIS A 53 0.76 33.33 3.88
C HIS A 53 0.52 31.93 3.26
N LEU A 54 -0.67 31.68 2.67
CA LEU A 54 -0.97 30.44 1.94
C LEU A 54 -0.67 30.54 0.43
N THR A 55 -0.11 31.66 -0.04
CA THR A 55 0.28 31.88 -1.44
C THR A 55 1.79 31.82 -1.67
N ALA A 56 2.57 31.40 -0.67
CA ALA A 56 3.99 31.16 -0.87
C ALA A 56 4.16 29.95 -1.79
N THR A 57 4.55 30.20 -3.04
CA THR A 57 5.11 29.19 -3.94
C THR A 57 6.37 28.66 -3.26
N TYR A 58 6.31 27.42 -2.78
CA TYR A 58 7.49 26.75 -2.24
C TYR A 58 8.35 26.38 -3.45
N ASP A 59 9.44 27.09 -3.67
CA ASP A 59 10.39 26.82 -4.75
C ASP A 59 11.22 25.60 -4.36
N ILE A 60 10.75 24.40 -4.72
CA ILE A 60 11.39 23.13 -4.35
C ILE A 60 12.68 23.00 -5.16
N SER A 61 13.82 23.12 -4.49
CA SER A 61 15.14 23.06 -5.12
C SER A 61 15.99 21.91 -4.58
N LEU A 62 17.00 21.51 -5.35
CA LEU A 62 18.07 20.63 -4.86
C LEU A 62 18.85 21.26 -3.70
N ASP A 63 18.87 22.59 -3.59
CA ASP A 63 19.49 23.32 -2.48
C ASP A 63 18.77 23.12 -1.14
N ASP A 64 17.50 22.67 -1.16
CA ASP A 64 16.75 22.32 0.05
C ASP A 64 17.18 20.97 0.65
N ARG A 65 18.04 20.21 -0.06
CA ARG A 65 18.52 18.90 0.33
C ARG A 65 19.79 19.02 1.17
N TYR A 66 19.85 18.29 2.27
CA TYR A 66 21.02 18.29 3.15
C TYR A 66 22.27 17.80 2.40
N ASN A 67 23.39 18.53 2.48
CA ASN A 67 24.68 18.15 1.89
C ASN A 67 24.60 17.77 0.39
N CYS A 68 23.97 18.61 -0.45
CA CYS A 68 23.91 18.39 -1.90
C CYS A 68 24.68 19.41 -2.74
N THR A 69 25.48 20.26 -2.11
CA THR A 69 26.33 21.23 -2.82
C THR A 69 27.70 20.64 -3.13
N ALA A 70 28.38 21.21 -4.14
CA ALA A 70 29.68 20.73 -4.58
C ALA A 70 30.72 20.85 -3.44
N GLY A 71 31.30 19.71 -3.03
CA GLY A 71 32.27 19.63 -1.93
C GLY A 71 31.71 19.12 -0.61
N ASP A 72 30.39 18.91 -0.50
CA ASP A 72 29.78 18.40 0.72
C ASP A 72 30.07 16.91 0.96
N GLY A 73 30.22 16.55 2.24
CA GLY A 73 30.28 15.17 2.70
C GLY A 73 28.93 14.49 2.56
N GLN A 74 28.76 13.68 1.53
CA GLN A 74 27.53 12.95 1.24
C GLN A 74 27.21 11.92 2.35
N PRO A 75 25.94 11.76 2.77
CA PRO A 75 25.53 10.68 3.66
C PRO A 75 25.91 9.30 3.08
N PRO A 76 26.41 8.36 3.92
CA PRO A 76 26.91 7.06 3.44
C PRO A 76 25.81 6.14 2.90
N ASN A 77 24.55 6.42 3.18
CA ASN A 77 23.40 5.62 2.75
C ASN A 77 22.84 6.06 1.39
N ARG A 78 23.41 7.10 0.75
CA ARG A 78 22.97 7.53 -0.59
C ARG A 78 23.42 6.53 -1.64
N VAL A 79 22.49 6.16 -2.50
CA VAL A 79 22.76 5.31 -3.67
C VAL A 79 22.87 6.21 -4.89
N ASP A 80 23.97 6.13 -5.64
CA ASP A 80 24.08 6.81 -6.94
C ASP A 80 23.17 6.11 -7.95
N THR A 81 22.14 6.82 -8.39
CA THR A 81 21.12 6.32 -9.32
C THR A 81 21.26 6.89 -10.74
N THR A 82 22.34 7.64 -11.00
CA THR A 82 22.55 8.36 -12.28
C THR A 82 22.39 7.43 -13.50
N GLU A 83 23.06 6.28 -13.48
CA GLU A 83 22.99 5.31 -14.58
C GLU A 83 21.61 4.66 -14.68
N ARG A 84 20.96 4.37 -13.54
CA ARG A 84 19.62 3.74 -13.51
C ARG A 84 18.58 4.65 -14.16
N VAL A 85 18.58 5.94 -13.79
CA VAL A 85 17.65 6.91 -14.37
C VAL A 85 17.97 7.19 -15.84
N ALA A 86 19.25 7.22 -16.23
CA ALA A 86 19.62 7.36 -17.64
C ALA A 86 19.07 6.21 -18.51
N ARG A 87 19.20 4.96 -18.05
CA ARG A 87 18.61 3.79 -18.72
C ARG A 87 17.08 3.85 -18.74
N LEU A 88 16.46 4.27 -17.63
CA LEU A 88 15.00 4.44 -17.58
C LEU A 88 14.51 5.46 -18.63
N ARG A 89 15.17 6.61 -18.75
CA ARG A 89 14.85 7.63 -19.77
C ARG A 89 15.03 7.10 -21.19
N GLN A 90 16.01 6.24 -21.43
CA GLN A 90 16.18 5.57 -22.71
C GLN A 90 14.97 4.67 -23.03
N GLU A 91 14.51 3.87 -22.06
CA GLU A 91 13.30 3.06 -22.25
C GLU A 91 12.05 3.92 -22.41
N MET A 92 11.90 5.01 -21.65
CA MET A 92 10.82 5.97 -21.85
C MET A 92 10.80 6.50 -23.30
N ALA A 93 11.96 6.85 -23.86
CA ALA A 93 12.07 7.28 -25.26
C ALA A 93 11.63 6.18 -26.25
N ASN A 94 12.04 4.92 -26.02
CA ASN A 94 11.66 3.78 -26.85
C ASN A 94 10.14 3.55 -26.89
N TYR A 95 9.46 3.81 -25.77
CA TYR A 95 8.01 3.67 -25.62
C TYR A 95 7.23 4.96 -25.90
N GLY A 96 7.91 6.05 -26.28
CA GLY A 96 7.30 7.33 -26.60
C GLY A 96 6.60 7.96 -25.40
N LEU A 97 7.26 7.95 -24.23
CA LEU A 97 6.81 8.56 -22.99
C LEU A 97 7.71 9.75 -22.62
N ASP A 98 7.10 10.83 -22.17
CA ASP A 98 7.79 12.05 -21.71
C ASP A 98 8.03 12.04 -20.20
N ALA A 99 7.22 11.28 -19.46
CA ALA A 99 7.42 10.98 -18.06
C ALA A 99 6.93 9.57 -17.69
N TYR A 100 7.48 9.03 -16.59
CA TYR A 100 7.10 7.74 -16.04
C TYR A 100 6.87 7.83 -14.53
N LEU A 101 5.71 7.32 -14.08
CA LEU A 101 5.32 7.26 -12.69
C LEU A 101 5.58 5.86 -12.13
N ILE A 102 6.29 5.80 -11.00
CA ILE A 102 6.65 4.58 -10.29
C ILE A 102 6.15 4.71 -8.85
N LEU A 103 5.47 3.70 -8.33
CA LEU A 103 4.92 3.68 -6.98
C LEU A 103 5.62 2.62 -6.13
N THR A 104 5.46 2.70 -4.81
CA THR A 104 5.91 1.65 -3.88
C THR A 104 5.07 0.38 -3.94
N ASP A 105 3.81 0.47 -4.36
CA ASP A 105 2.83 -0.61 -4.32
C ASP A 105 3.15 -1.75 -5.32
N ASP A 106 2.71 -2.96 -4.98
CA ASP A 106 2.65 -4.10 -5.89
C ASP A 106 1.23 -4.27 -6.46
N GLU A 107 1.03 -5.33 -7.26
CA GLU A 107 -0.24 -5.62 -7.92
C GLU A 107 -1.40 -6.02 -7.00
N HIS A 108 -1.12 -6.13 -5.70
CA HIS A 108 -2.07 -6.47 -4.64
C HIS A 108 -2.20 -5.36 -3.59
N GLN A 109 -1.52 -4.22 -3.80
CA GLN A 109 -1.56 -3.05 -2.93
C GLN A 109 -1.09 -3.37 -1.50
N ASN A 110 -0.04 -4.20 -1.37
CA ASN A 110 0.60 -4.45 -0.08
C ASN A 110 1.39 -3.21 0.40
N GLU A 111 1.32 -2.91 1.71
CA GLU A 111 2.12 -1.83 2.32
C GLU A 111 3.63 -2.15 2.31
N PHE A 112 3.98 -3.42 2.50
CA PHE A 112 5.32 -3.94 2.30
C PHE A 112 5.30 -4.87 1.09
N VAL A 113 6.20 -4.64 0.15
CA VAL A 113 6.26 -5.42 -1.10
C VAL A 113 7.38 -6.44 -1.06
N SER A 114 7.31 -7.44 -1.95
CA SER A 114 8.38 -8.42 -2.12
C SER A 114 9.67 -7.73 -2.62
N PRO A 115 10.88 -8.27 -2.37
CA PRO A 115 12.11 -7.72 -2.94
C PRO A 115 12.07 -7.57 -4.46
N ALA A 116 11.32 -8.43 -5.17
CA ALA A 116 11.13 -8.34 -6.61
C ALA A 116 10.31 -7.11 -7.02
N ASP A 117 9.49 -6.54 -6.13
CA ASP A 117 8.58 -5.43 -6.43
C ASP A 117 9.06 -4.08 -5.88
N MET A 118 10.25 -4.04 -5.27
CA MET A 118 10.89 -2.84 -4.75
C MET A 118 11.45 -1.92 -5.86
N ARG A 119 10.67 -1.69 -6.92
CA ARG A 119 11.04 -0.91 -8.12
C ARG A 119 11.36 0.54 -7.80
N LEU A 120 10.55 1.18 -6.95
CA LEU A 120 10.81 2.55 -6.50
C LEU A 120 12.14 2.63 -5.75
N HIS A 121 12.44 1.64 -4.89
CA HIS A 121 13.72 1.57 -4.19
C HIS A 121 14.88 1.35 -5.15
N TYR A 122 14.74 0.46 -6.13
CA TYR A 122 15.75 0.26 -7.16
C TYR A 122 16.06 1.55 -7.93
N VAL A 123 15.03 2.27 -8.41
CA VAL A 123 15.24 3.47 -9.23
C VAL A 123 15.80 4.64 -8.43
N SER A 124 15.38 4.82 -7.17
CA SER A 124 15.69 6.03 -6.39
C SER A 124 16.69 5.83 -5.24
N GLY A 125 16.90 4.61 -4.78
CA GLY A 125 17.65 4.29 -3.55
C GLY A 125 16.84 4.49 -2.25
N PHE A 126 15.66 5.11 -2.31
CA PHE A 126 14.81 5.34 -1.14
C PHE A 126 14.11 4.05 -0.69
N SER A 127 14.19 3.72 0.60
CA SER A 127 13.69 2.46 1.16
C SER A 127 12.53 2.63 2.15
N GLY A 128 11.81 3.75 2.11
CA GLY A 128 10.59 3.92 2.90
C GLY A 128 9.44 3.09 2.33
N SER A 129 8.45 2.74 3.16
CA SER A 129 7.31 1.92 2.73
C SER A 129 6.20 2.71 2.01
N TRP A 130 6.40 4.01 1.79
CA TRP A 130 5.49 4.81 0.98
C TRP A 130 6.23 5.87 0.20
N GLY A 131 5.97 5.94 -1.09
CA GLY A 131 6.43 7.03 -1.94
C GLY A 131 5.91 6.92 -3.37
N VAL A 132 6.04 8.02 -4.09
CA VAL A 132 5.77 8.10 -5.53
C VAL A 132 6.97 8.74 -6.19
N VAL A 133 7.42 8.16 -7.29
CA VAL A 133 8.49 8.69 -8.13
C VAL A 133 7.89 9.15 -9.46
N ALA A 134 8.28 10.34 -9.89
CA ALA A 134 8.07 10.81 -11.26
C ALA A 134 9.43 11.09 -11.89
N VAL A 135 9.71 10.46 -13.02
CA VAL A 135 10.89 10.74 -13.84
C VAL A 135 10.41 11.35 -15.15
N THR A 136 10.91 12.54 -15.48
CA THR A 136 10.75 13.15 -16.81
C THR A 136 12.06 13.01 -17.59
N MET A 137 12.07 13.46 -18.84
CA MET A 137 13.30 13.48 -19.64
C MET A 137 14.41 14.37 -19.05
N GLU A 138 14.06 15.34 -18.21
CA GLU A 138 15.00 16.34 -17.67
C GLU A 138 15.11 16.32 -16.14
N GLN A 139 14.05 15.90 -15.44
CA GLN A 139 13.95 15.99 -13.98
C GLN A 139 13.54 14.66 -13.36
N GLN A 140 13.73 14.53 -12.05
CA GLN A 140 13.29 13.38 -11.27
C GLN A 140 12.90 13.83 -9.86
N ALA A 141 11.74 13.40 -9.41
CA ALA A 141 11.16 13.83 -8.14
C ALA A 141 10.60 12.62 -7.37
N LEU A 142 10.76 12.64 -6.05
CA LEU A 142 10.19 11.65 -5.14
C LEU A 142 9.30 12.33 -4.11
N TRP A 143 8.05 11.89 -4.02
CA TRP A 143 7.12 12.24 -2.96
C TRP A 143 7.23 11.25 -1.82
N ALA A 144 7.45 11.78 -0.62
CA ALA A 144 7.46 11.04 0.63
C ALA A 144 6.52 11.73 1.62
N ASP A 145 5.98 10.97 2.58
CA ASP A 145 5.22 11.55 3.70
C ASP A 145 6.13 11.90 4.89
N SER A 146 5.57 12.55 5.92
CA SER A 146 6.32 13.09 7.05
C SER A 146 7.12 12.06 7.85
N ARG A 147 6.79 10.77 7.77
CA ARG A 147 7.57 9.69 8.39
C ARG A 147 8.95 9.57 7.76
N TYR A 148 9.08 9.93 6.49
CA TYR A 148 10.22 9.60 5.65
C TYR A 148 11.01 10.81 5.17
N PHE A 149 10.65 12.06 5.49
CA PHE A 149 11.38 13.24 5.00
C PHE A 149 12.90 13.16 5.26
N LEU A 150 13.31 12.84 6.49
CA LEU A 150 14.72 12.71 6.84
C LEU A 150 15.37 11.46 6.23
N GLN A 151 14.61 10.38 6.10
CA GLN A 151 15.12 9.15 5.49
C GLN A 151 15.37 9.35 4.00
N ALA A 152 14.40 9.91 3.27
CA ALA A 152 14.51 10.21 1.85
C ALA A 152 15.68 11.15 1.58
N ASP A 153 15.85 12.20 2.40
CA ASP A 153 16.97 13.12 2.23
C ASP A 153 18.34 12.43 2.40
N ASN A 154 18.44 11.46 3.32
CA ASN A 154 19.66 10.70 3.58
C ASN A 154 19.93 9.54 2.60
N GLN A 155 18.95 9.15 1.76
CA GLN A 155 19.05 7.99 0.87
C GLN A 155 19.05 8.35 -0.62
N LEU A 156 18.36 9.42 -1.00
CA LEU A 156 18.32 9.91 -2.37
C LEU A 156 19.61 10.65 -2.70
N ASP A 157 20.19 10.38 -3.88
CA ASP A 157 21.27 11.21 -4.42
C ASP A 157 20.79 12.64 -4.74
N CYS A 158 21.75 13.51 -5.07
CA CYS A 158 21.54 14.95 -5.25
C CYS A 158 20.96 15.33 -6.61
N HIS A 159 20.51 14.37 -7.42
CA HIS A 159 19.75 14.65 -8.63
C HIS A 159 18.23 14.59 -8.39
N TRP A 160 17.79 14.12 -7.21
CA TRP A 160 16.37 13.97 -6.88
C TRP A 160 15.80 15.20 -6.17
N LEU A 161 14.70 15.73 -6.70
CA LEU A 161 13.83 16.64 -5.96
C LEU A 161 13.08 15.85 -4.88
N LEU A 162 13.17 16.29 -3.63
CA LEU A 162 12.42 15.68 -2.52
C LEU A 162 11.13 16.47 -2.26
N MET A 163 10.02 15.89 -2.68
CA MET A 163 8.68 16.44 -2.54
C MET A 163 8.08 16.01 -1.20
N LYS A 164 8.07 16.91 -0.22
CA LYS A 164 7.58 16.65 1.14
C LYS A 164 6.05 16.77 1.21
N THR A 165 5.34 15.70 0.84
CA THR A 165 3.87 15.69 0.73
C THR A 165 3.20 16.18 2.03
N GLY A 166 2.14 16.98 1.87
CA GLY A 166 1.37 17.55 2.98
C GLY A 166 1.89 18.87 3.51
N LEU A 167 3.07 19.34 3.08
CA LEU A 167 3.53 20.71 3.33
C LEU A 167 2.88 21.68 2.34
N ALA A 168 2.64 22.92 2.81
CA ALA A 168 2.09 23.97 1.97
C ALA A 168 3.02 24.29 0.79
N GLY A 169 2.45 24.46 -0.40
CA GLY A 169 3.20 24.76 -1.62
C GLY A 169 3.83 23.54 -2.31
N VAL A 170 3.75 22.33 -1.75
CA VAL A 170 4.22 21.12 -2.42
C VAL A 170 3.11 20.55 -3.32
N PRO A 171 3.27 20.54 -4.66
CA PRO A 171 2.26 20.01 -5.57
C PRO A 171 2.13 18.48 -5.44
N LEU A 172 0.95 17.96 -5.78
CA LEU A 172 0.77 16.51 -5.98
C LEU A 172 1.49 16.07 -7.27
N PRO A 173 1.87 14.78 -7.41
CA PRO A 173 2.65 14.31 -8.57
C PRO A 173 2.04 14.69 -9.92
N ALA A 174 0.73 14.50 -10.12
CA ALA A 174 0.06 14.85 -11.37
C ALA A 174 0.04 16.37 -11.64
N ALA A 175 -0.10 17.19 -10.59
CA ALA A 175 -0.07 18.65 -10.73
C ALA A 175 1.33 19.14 -11.10
N TRP A 176 2.37 18.61 -10.43
CA TRP A 176 3.76 18.91 -10.76
C TRP A 176 4.10 18.52 -12.21
N LEU A 177 3.64 17.35 -12.66
CA LEU A 177 3.78 16.94 -14.07
C LEU A 177 3.09 17.91 -15.04
N GLY A 178 1.92 18.46 -14.67
CA GLY A 178 1.24 19.52 -15.42
C GLY A 178 2.01 20.84 -15.50
N GLU A 179 2.83 21.14 -14.49
CA GLU A 179 3.68 22.34 -14.47
C GLU A 179 4.97 22.18 -15.29
N VAL A 180 5.57 20.98 -15.28
CA VAL A 180 6.89 20.77 -15.91
C VAL A 180 6.83 20.19 -17.33
N LEU A 181 5.69 19.63 -17.76
CA LEU A 181 5.51 19.08 -19.10
C LEU A 181 4.67 20.01 -19.99
N GLN A 182 4.80 19.82 -21.31
CA GLN A 182 4.01 20.55 -22.30
C GLN A 182 2.74 19.79 -22.66
N ALA A 183 1.72 20.52 -23.13
CA ALA A 183 0.52 19.92 -23.69
C ALA A 183 0.87 18.96 -24.85
N GLY A 184 0.21 17.80 -24.88
CA GLY A 184 0.52 16.69 -25.80
C GLY A 184 1.50 15.66 -25.25
N ALA A 185 2.11 15.92 -24.08
CA ALA A 185 3.00 14.95 -23.43
C ALA A 185 2.26 13.67 -23.00
N ARG A 186 3.02 12.58 -22.91
CA ARG A 186 2.56 11.25 -22.53
C ARG A 186 3.23 10.81 -21.24
N VAL A 187 2.43 10.56 -20.20
CA VAL A 187 2.88 10.08 -18.89
C VAL A 187 2.52 8.61 -18.77
N GLY A 188 3.51 7.73 -18.71
CA GLY A 188 3.30 6.30 -18.53
C GLY A 188 3.30 5.88 -17.07
N SER A 189 2.57 4.81 -16.76
CA SER A 189 2.71 4.06 -15.52
C SER A 189 2.21 2.64 -15.73
N ASP A 190 2.71 1.72 -14.91
CA ASP A 190 2.24 0.34 -14.92
C ASP A 190 0.82 0.26 -14.32
N PRO A 191 -0.19 -0.17 -15.11
CA PRO A 191 -1.58 -0.19 -14.67
C PRO A 191 -1.87 -1.31 -13.64
N MET A 192 -0.98 -2.29 -13.46
CA MET A 192 -1.12 -3.34 -12.46
C MET A 192 -0.74 -2.87 -11.06
N ILE A 193 0.17 -1.90 -10.91
CA ILE A 193 0.62 -1.43 -9.58
C ILE A 193 -0.16 -0.22 -9.07
N MET A 194 -0.80 0.54 -9.96
CA MET A 194 -1.60 1.71 -9.59
C MET A 194 -3.08 1.33 -9.41
N THR A 195 -3.70 1.79 -8.32
CA THR A 195 -5.14 1.58 -8.09
C THR A 195 -5.98 2.33 -9.11
N ALA A 196 -7.17 1.81 -9.41
CA ALA A 196 -8.08 2.45 -10.35
C ALA A 196 -8.48 3.87 -9.91
N THR A 197 -8.72 4.08 -8.61
CA THR A 197 -9.01 5.41 -8.05
C THR A 197 -7.87 6.39 -8.30
N ASN A 198 -6.63 5.99 -8.04
CA ASN A 198 -5.47 6.84 -8.30
C ASN A 198 -5.32 7.09 -9.80
N TRP A 199 -5.40 6.06 -10.64
CA TRP A 199 -5.27 6.19 -12.08
C TRP A 199 -6.24 7.23 -12.67
N MET A 200 -7.52 7.13 -12.32
CA MET A 200 -8.55 8.07 -12.79
C MET A 200 -8.29 9.50 -12.30
N SER A 201 -7.82 9.67 -11.05
CA SER A 201 -7.46 10.98 -10.48
C SER A 201 -6.28 11.62 -11.22
N TYR A 202 -5.21 10.86 -11.45
CA TYR A 202 -4.04 11.30 -12.21
C TYR A 202 -4.42 11.64 -13.65
N ALA A 203 -5.16 10.75 -14.33
CA ALA A 203 -5.60 10.97 -15.70
C ALA A 203 -6.46 12.25 -15.84
N THR A 204 -7.35 12.50 -14.88
CA THR A 204 -8.16 13.73 -14.85
C THR A 204 -7.28 14.96 -14.72
N THR A 205 -6.40 14.98 -13.71
CA THR A 205 -5.52 16.13 -13.43
C THR A 205 -4.57 16.43 -14.61
N LEU A 206 -3.97 15.39 -15.19
CA LEU A 206 -3.08 15.53 -16.36
C LEU A 206 -3.83 16.05 -17.59
N SER A 207 -5.07 15.62 -17.79
CA SER A 207 -5.87 16.05 -18.94
C SER A 207 -6.21 17.54 -18.92
N GLU A 208 -6.29 18.16 -17.74
CA GLU A 208 -6.49 19.62 -17.58
C GLU A 208 -5.31 20.42 -18.17
N SER A 209 -4.11 19.84 -18.20
CA SER A 209 -2.90 20.41 -18.82
C SER A 209 -2.67 19.89 -20.25
N GLY A 210 -3.62 19.17 -20.83
CA GLY A 210 -3.49 18.56 -22.16
C GLY A 210 -2.50 17.39 -22.22
N ILE A 211 -2.21 16.75 -21.08
CA ILE A 211 -1.28 15.63 -20.96
C ILE A 211 -2.06 14.31 -20.91
N GLN A 212 -1.55 13.28 -21.58
CA GLN A 212 -2.18 11.96 -21.63
C GLN A 212 -1.55 11.00 -20.61
N MET A 213 -2.37 10.41 -19.74
CA MET A 213 -2.00 9.23 -18.96
C MET A 213 -2.06 7.98 -19.84
N VAL A 214 -0.97 7.22 -19.92
CA VAL A 214 -0.83 6.05 -20.81
C VAL A 214 -0.61 4.79 -19.97
N PRO A 215 -1.48 3.76 -20.07
CA PRO A 215 -1.22 2.45 -19.46
C PRO A 215 -0.10 1.75 -20.20
N GLU A 216 1.00 1.49 -19.49
CA GLU A 216 2.14 0.72 -20.02
C GLU A 216 2.24 -0.61 -19.30
N THR A 217 1.82 -1.69 -19.96
CA THR A 217 1.79 -3.04 -19.38
C THR A 217 3.17 -3.64 -19.18
N THR A 218 4.19 -3.16 -19.90
CA THR A 218 5.58 -3.56 -19.67
C THR A 218 6.22 -2.62 -18.66
N ASN A 219 6.46 -3.07 -17.44
CA ASN A 219 7.10 -2.21 -16.44
C ASN A 219 8.54 -1.84 -16.86
N LEU A 220 8.78 -0.57 -17.17
CA LEU A 220 10.08 -0.12 -17.69
C LEU A 220 11.22 -0.28 -16.68
N VAL A 221 10.93 -0.32 -15.38
CA VAL A 221 11.94 -0.59 -14.34
C VAL A 221 12.44 -2.02 -14.45
N ASP A 222 11.57 -2.97 -14.78
CA ASP A 222 11.94 -4.38 -14.90
C ASP A 222 12.91 -4.62 -16.07
N ILE A 223 12.84 -3.80 -17.12
CA ILE A 223 13.76 -3.86 -18.27
C ILE A 223 15.18 -3.48 -17.86
N ILE A 224 15.33 -2.43 -17.05
CA ILE A 224 16.65 -1.89 -16.66
C ILE A 224 17.25 -2.61 -15.44
N TRP A 225 16.42 -3.32 -14.65
CA TRP A 225 16.81 -4.01 -13.44
C TRP A 225 17.33 -5.43 -13.73
N THR A 226 18.58 -5.51 -14.20
CA THR A 226 19.21 -6.75 -14.67
C THR A 226 19.39 -7.84 -13.61
N ASP A 227 19.48 -7.45 -12.34
CA ASP A 227 19.68 -8.34 -11.19
C ASP A 227 18.44 -8.37 -10.27
N ARG A 228 17.25 -8.15 -10.84
CA ARG A 228 15.97 -8.19 -10.11
C ARG A 228 15.80 -9.54 -9.39
N PRO A 229 15.55 -9.54 -8.07
CA PRO A 229 15.27 -10.77 -7.33
C PRO A 229 14.02 -11.48 -7.88
N PRO A 230 13.98 -12.82 -7.90
CA PRO A 230 12.76 -13.53 -8.23
C PRO A 230 11.73 -13.40 -7.10
N HIS A 231 10.45 -13.56 -7.44
CA HIS A 231 9.42 -13.74 -6.43
C HIS A 231 9.64 -15.04 -5.65
N SER A 232 9.16 -15.09 -4.41
CA SER A 232 9.21 -16.31 -3.60
C SER A 232 8.50 -17.46 -4.28
N THR A 233 9.10 -18.65 -4.26
CA THR A 233 8.51 -19.91 -4.71
C THR A 233 8.05 -20.77 -3.52
N ASP A 234 8.02 -20.22 -2.31
CA ASP A 234 7.61 -20.96 -1.12
C ASP A 234 6.16 -21.43 -1.26
N PRO A 235 5.84 -22.69 -0.88
CA PRO A 235 4.50 -23.22 -0.99
C PRO A 235 3.55 -22.53 0.00
N ALA A 236 2.28 -22.41 -0.38
CA ALA A 236 1.25 -22.06 0.59
C ALA A 236 0.97 -23.25 1.52
N PHE A 237 0.51 -22.95 2.73
CA PHE A 237 0.17 -23.94 3.74
C PHE A 237 -1.16 -23.64 4.41
N VAL A 238 -1.83 -24.70 4.87
CA VAL A 238 -3.13 -24.61 5.53
C VAL A 238 -2.98 -24.06 6.94
N LEU A 239 -3.82 -23.10 7.31
CA LEU A 239 -4.00 -22.66 8.69
C LEU A 239 -5.06 -23.56 9.37
N PRO A 240 -4.66 -24.40 10.35
CA PRO A 240 -5.61 -25.30 11.00
C PRO A 240 -6.76 -24.59 11.71
N LEU A 241 -7.93 -25.25 11.77
CA LEU A 241 -9.13 -24.74 12.44
C LEU A 241 -8.93 -24.39 13.92
N GLN A 242 -8.00 -25.05 14.61
CA GLN A 242 -7.65 -24.71 16.00
C GLN A 242 -7.11 -23.28 16.16
N PHE A 243 -6.68 -22.64 15.06
CA PHE A 243 -6.25 -21.24 15.02
C PHE A 243 -7.27 -20.34 14.30
N ALA A 244 -7.86 -20.83 13.20
CA ALA A 244 -8.81 -20.04 12.40
C ALA A 244 -10.21 -19.95 13.02
N GLY A 245 -10.65 -20.96 13.78
CA GLY A 245 -11.97 -21.03 14.42
C GLY A 245 -13.16 -21.30 13.51
N VAL A 246 -13.09 -20.94 12.24
CA VAL A 246 -14.16 -21.07 11.24
C VAL A 246 -13.58 -21.66 9.95
N SER A 247 -14.29 -22.59 9.32
CA SER A 247 -13.88 -23.22 8.06
C SER A 247 -13.87 -22.23 6.91
N TRP A 248 -13.14 -22.54 5.83
CA TRP A 248 -13.15 -21.67 4.65
C TRP A 248 -14.50 -21.74 3.94
N GLN A 249 -15.15 -22.89 4.00
CA GLN A 249 -16.50 -23.13 3.48
C GLN A 249 -17.52 -22.20 4.15
N ASP A 250 -17.55 -22.17 5.49
CA ASP A 250 -18.46 -21.29 6.24
C ASP A 250 -18.18 -19.80 5.96
N LYS A 251 -16.92 -19.43 5.74
CA LYS A 251 -16.55 -18.05 5.35
C LYS A 251 -17.07 -17.71 3.95
N VAL A 252 -16.91 -18.61 2.99
CA VAL A 252 -17.42 -18.46 1.63
C VAL A 252 -18.94 -18.33 1.62
N GLU A 253 -19.66 -19.12 2.42
CA GLU A 253 -21.11 -19.00 2.56
C GLU A 253 -21.55 -17.66 3.16
N GLN A 254 -20.82 -17.15 4.16
CA GLN A 254 -21.07 -15.80 4.69
C GLN A 254 -20.84 -14.72 3.63
N VAL A 255 -19.78 -14.83 2.83
CA VAL A 255 -19.53 -13.89 1.72
C VAL A 255 -20.64 -13.98 0.67
N ARG A 256 -21.08 -15.17 0.29
CA ARG A 256 -22.21 -15.36 -0.64
C ARG A 256 -23.52 -14.76 -0.11
N THR A 257 -23.78 -14.90 1.19
CA THR A 257 -24.94 -14.29 1.85
C THR A 257 -24.88 -12.76 1.74
N GLU A 258 -23.71 -12.17 1.98
CA GLU A 258 -23.51 -10.73 1.84
C GLU A 258 -23.56 -10.27 0.38
N MET A 259 -23.13 -11.09 -0.58
CA MET A 259 -23.29 -10.80 -2.00
C MET A 259 -24.78 -10.78 -2.40
N LEU A 260 -25.58 -11.73 -1.89
CA LEU A 260 -27.02 -11.76 -2.13
C LEU A 260 -27.71 -10.52 -1.54
N SER A 261 -27.33 -10.11 -0.31
CA SER A 261 -27.90 -8.91 0.34
C SER A 261 -27.61 -7.63 -0.44
N ARG A 262 -26.47 -7.57 -1.14
CA ARG A 262 -26.05 -6.44 -1.98
C ARG A 262 -26.50 -6.54 -3.44
N GLY A 263 -27.12 -7.65 -3.85
CA GLY A 263 -27.53 -7.88 -5.23
C GLY A 263 -26.36 -8.03 -6.22
N THR A 264 -25.22 -8.54 -5.76
CA THR A 264 -24.00 -8.71 -6.57
C THR A 264 -23.83 -10.16 -7.02
N SER A 265 -23.53 -10.42 -8.30
CA SER A 265 -23.33 -11.79 -8.80
C SER A 265 -21.98 -12.38 -8.37
N MET A 266 -20.95 -11.55 -8.37
CA MET A 266 -19.56 -11.93 -8.06
C MET A 266 -18.88 -10.89 -7.17
N VAL A 267 -17.81 -11.30 -6.51
CA VAL A 267 -16.82 -10.41 -5.90
C VAL A 267 -15.42 -10.79 -6.39
N MET A 268 -14.62 -9.77 -6.69
CA MET A 268 -13.20 -9.94 -7.04
C MET A 268 -12.33 -9.45 -5.88
N LEU A 269 -11.43 -10.31 -5.42
CA LEU A 269 -10.54 -10.08 -4.29
C LEU A 269 -9.09 -10.01 -4.78
N SER A 270 -8.43 -8.88 -4.53
CA SER A 270 -7.02 -8.64 -4.83
C SER A 270 -6.13 -8.60 -3.60
N ALA A 271 -6.65 -8.20 -2.44
CA ALA A 271 -5.86 -8.09 -1.22
C ALA A 271 -5.42 -9.47 -0.72
N LEU A 272 -4.12 -9.69 -0.56
CA LEU A 272 -3.56 -11.01 -0.23
C LEU A 272 -4.00 -11.51 1.16
N ASP A 273 -4.24 -10.60 2.10
CA ASP A 273 -4.72 -10.95 3.44
C ASP A 273 -6.19 -11.41 3.41
N GLU A 274 -7.01 -10.88 2.50
CA GLU A 274 -8.38 -11.35 2.27
C GLU A 274 -8.40 -12.74 1.62
N VAL A 275 -7.55 -12.96 0.62
CA VAL A 275 -7.37 -14.27 -0.03
C VAL A 275 -6.93 -15.33 0.99
N ALA A 276 -5.89 -15.01 1.77
CA ALA A 276 -5.37 -15.88 2.83
C ALA A 276 -6.41 -16.15 3.93
N TRP A 277 -7.16 -15.13 4.35
CA TRP A 277 -8.18 -15.27 5.40
C TRP A 277 -9.37 -16.09 4.92
N LEU A 278 -9.87 -15.85 3.71
CA LEU A 278 -11.05 -16.54 3.17
C LEU A 278 -10.79 -18.04 3.06
N LEU A 279 -9.64 -18.43 2.51
CA LEU A 279 -9.29 -19.82 2.24
C LEU A 279 -8.62 -20.55 3.41
N ASN A 280 -8.38 -19.89 4.55
CA ASN A 280 -7.56 -20.43 5.64
C ASN A 280 -6.19 -20.93 5.15
N LEU A 281 -5.56 -20.19 4.24
CA LEU A 281 -4.23 -20.46 3.72
C LEU A 281 -3.26 -19.36 4.17
N ARG A 282 -1.97 -19.68 4.26
CA ARG A 282 -0.89 -18.73 4.57
C ARG A 282 0.28 -19.00 3.64
N GLY A 283 1.18 -18.03 3.52
CA GLY A 283 2.37 -18.11 2.68
C GLY A 283 3.52 -17.29 3.24
N ASN A 284 4.56 -17.12 2.43
CA ASN A 284 5.78 -16.41 2.79
C ASN A 284 6.28 -15.51 1.64
N ASP A 285 5.36 -14.97 0.84
CA ASP A 285 5.71 -14.22 -0.38
C ASP A 285 6.14 -12.78 -0.07
N ILE A 286 5.60 -12.23 1.02
CA ILE A 286 5.85 -10.87 1.46
C ILE A 286 6.56 -10.92 2.81
N PRO A 287 7.75 -10.28 2.95
CA PRO A 287 8.44 -10.23 4.24
C PRO A 287 7.53 -9.71 5.36
N TYR A 288 7.56 -10.39 6.51
CA TYR A 288 6.76 -10.07 7.71
C TYR A 288 5.24 -10.26 7.59
N ASN A 289 4.72 -10.56 6.40
CA ASN A 289 3.29 -10.75 6.14
C ASN A 289 3.04 -12.20 5.65
N PRO A 290 2.36 -13.07 6.42
CA PRO A 290 2.25 -14.49 6.11
C PRO A 290 1.17 -14.77 5.03
N VAL A 291 1.35 -14.19 3.86
CA VAL A 291 0.43 -14.24 2.71
C VAL A 291 1.13 -14.85 1.49
N PHE A 292 0.36 -15.25 0.49
CA PHE A 292 0.83 -15.79 -0.79
C PHE A 292 0.15 -15.03 -1.92
N ARG A 293 0.83 -14.89 -3.06
CA ARG A 293 0.28 -14.22 -4.24
C ARG A 293 -0.92 -14.98 -4.78
N GLY A 294 -2.05 -14.30 -4.85
CA GLY A 294 -3.22 -14.84 -5.51
C GLY A 294 -4.40 -13.88 -5.58
N TYR A 295 -5.30 -14.18 -6.51
CA TYR A 295 -6.57 -13.48 -6.70
C TYR A 295 -7.73 -14.46 -6.52
N ILE A 296 -8.89 -13.95 -6.10
CA ILE A 296 -10.11 -14.75 -6.04
C ILE A 296 -11.22 -14.07 -6.83
N ILE A 297 -11.87 -14.83 -7.70
CA ILE A 297 -13.21 -14.52 -8.22
C ILE A 297 -14.18 -15.48 -7.54
N LEU A 298 -15.10 -14.92 -6.74
CA LEU A 298 -16.11 -15.69 -6.02
C LEU A 298 -17.50 -15.33 -6.56
N GLY A 299 -18.23 -16.34 -7.03
CA GLY A 299 -19.64 -16.28 -7.40
C GLY A 299 -20.53 -17.11 -6.46
N GLN A 300 -21.82 -17.18 -6.78
CA GLN A 300 -22.80 -17.96 -5.99
C GLN A 300 -22.54 -19.48 -6.03
N GLU A 301 -22.09 -19.99 -7.18
CA GLU A 301 -21.84 -21.44 -7.36
C GLU A 301 -20.39 -21.76 -7.74
N GLN A 302 -19.54 -20.75 -7.93
CA GLN A 302 -18.14 -20.92 -8.31
C GLN A 302 -17.20 -20.15 -7.40
N LEU A 303 -16.01 -20.70 -7.21
CA LEU A 303 -14.91 -20.08 -6.47
C LEU A 303 -13.61 -20.40 -7.21
N GLN A 304 -12.96 -19.37 -7.72
CA GLN A 304 -11.75 -19.49 -8.52
C GLN A 304 -10.59 -18.84 -7.76
N LEU A 305 -9.47 -19.54 -7.65
CA LEU A 305 -8.22 -19.04 -7.09
C LEU A 305 -7.17 -18.97 -8.22
N PHE A 306 -6.63 -17.80 -8.47
CA PHE A 306 -5.52 -17.58 -9.40
C PHE A 306 -4.25 -17.46 -8.58
N THR A 307 -3.31 -18.40 -8.70
CA THR A 307 -2.09 -18.41 -7.88
C THR A 307 -0.96 -19.13 -8.60
N PRO A 308 0.33 -18.78 -8.37
CA PRO A 308 1.43 -19.50 -8.97
C PRO A 308 1.40 -20.99 -8.59
N SER A 309 1.78 -21.86 -9.53
CA SER A 309 1.70 -23.32 -9.35
C SER A 309 2.50 -23.82 -8.14
N GLU A 310 3.60 -23.15 -7.81
CA GLU A 310 4.48 -23.44 -6.68
C GLU A 310 3.78 -23.27 -5.33
N LYS A 311 2.68 -22.50 -5.28
CA LYS A 311 1.87 -22.30 -4.06
C LYS A 311 0.99 -23.51 -3.76
N VAL A 312 0.76 -24.38 -4.73
CA VAL A 312 -0.26 -25.42 -4.67
C VAL A 312 0.41 -26.76 -4.34
N THR A 313 0.31 -27.15 -3.08
CA THR A 313 0.76 -28.47 -2.61
C THR A 313 -0.42 -29.46 -2.59
N PRO A 314 -0.17 -30.78 -2.55
CA PRO A 314 -1.24 -31.76 -2.40
C PRO A 314 -2.12 -31.53 -1.15
N GLN A 315 -1.54 -30.98 -0.07
CA GLN A 315 -2.30 -30.61 1.13
C GLN A 315 -3.22 -29.41 0.88
N VAL A 316 -2.80 -28.44 0.07
CA VAL A 316 -3.63 -27.30 -0.33
C VAL A 316 -4.75 -27.77 -1.26
N GLU A 317 -4.46 -28.66 -2.22
CA GLU A 317 -5.47 -29.23 -3.12
C GLU A 317 -6.56 -29.98 -2.37
N ASP A 318 -6.16 -30.84 -1.42
CA ASP A 318 -7.09 -31.58 -0.55
C ASP A 318 -7.93 -30.62 0.31
N HIS A 319 -7.30 -29.66 0.98
CA HIS A 319 -7.99 -28.66 1.81
C HIS A 319 -9.02 -27.84 1.02
N LEU A 320 -8.74 -27.53 -0.24
CA LEU A 320 -9.61 -26.74 -1.12
C LEU A 320 -10.59 -27.58 -1.95
N ASN A 321 -10.65 -28.90 -1.74
CA ASN A 321 -11.51 -29.83 -2.46
C ASN A 321 -11.39 -29.73 -4.01
N THR A 322 -10.19 -29.52 -4.53
CA THR A 322 -9.99 -29.22 -5.97
C THR A 322 -10.42 -30.38 -6.88
N GLN A 323 -10.24 -31.62 -6.43
CA GLN A 323 -10.57 -32.84 -7.21
C GLN A 323 -12.07 -33.15 -7.29
N HIS A 324 -12.88 -32.55 -6.40
CA HIS A 324 -14.30 -32.86 -6.27
C HIS A 324 -15.17 -31.62 -6.51
N CYS A 325 -14.92 -30.94 -7.62
CA CYS A 325 -15.58 -29.68 -7.93
C CYS A 325 -16.96 -29.86 -8.57
N THR A 326 -17.90 -30.40 -7.78
CA THR A 326 -19.28 -30.70 -8.18
C THR A 326 -20.32 -29.84 -7.46
N SER A 327 -19.89 -28.98 -6.53
CA SER A 327 -20.72 -28.03 -5.77
C SER A 327 -19.99 -26.70 -5.62
N GLY A 328 -20.66 -25.65 -5.13
CA GLY A 328 -20.00 -24.37 -4.86
C GLY A 328 -18.97 -24.38 -3.71
N LEU A 329 -18.71 -25.51 -3.06
CA LEU A 329 -17.74 -25.68 -1.96
C LEU A 329 -16.48 -26.44 -2.41
N CYS A 330 -16.01 -26.10 -3.61
CA CYS A 330 -14.70 -26.47 -4.15
C CYS A 330 -14.02 -25.21 -4.70
N VAL A 331 -12.69 -25.24 -4.82
CA VAL A 331 -11.93 -24.18 -5.47
C VAL A 331 -11.37 -24.66 -6.80
N LYS A 332 -11.64 -23.92 -7.87
CA LYS A 332 -10.95 -24.08 -9.15
C LYS A 332 -9.65 -23.27 -9.12
N ILE A 333 -8.52 -23.96 -9.15
CA ILE A 333 -7.21 -23.31 -9.23
C ILE A 333 -6.89 -23.01 -10.69
N LEU A 334 -6.46 -21.78 -10.96
CA LEU A 334 -6.09 -21.26 -12.27
C LEU A 334 -4.71 -20.62 -12.20
N ASP A 335 -4.08 -20.51 -13.37
CA ASP A 335 -2.80 -19.83 -13.53
C ASP A 335 -2.91 -18.36 -13.08
N TYR A 336 -1.89 -17.85 -12.39
CA TYR A 336 -1.90 -16.51 -11.82
C TYR A 336 -2.08 -15.41 -12.88
N GLN A 337 -1.50 -15.59 -14.06
CA GLN A 337 -1.56 -14.64 -15.16
C GLN A 337 -2.91 -14.67 -15.90
N ALA A 338 -3.72 -15.73 -15.72
CA ALA A 338 -5.02 -15.86 -16.39
C ALA A 338 -6.13 -14.96 -15.82
N ILE A 339 -5.84 -14.18 -14.76
CA ILE A 339 -6.84 -13.34 -14.09
C ILE A 339 -7.43 -12.28 -15.02
N GLU A 340 -6.61 -11.59 -15.80
CA GLU A 340 -7.08 -10.49 -16.66
C GLU A 340 -8.00 -11.02 -17.76
N ASP A 341 -7.60 -12.10 -18.43
CA ASP A 341 -8.41 -12.75 -19.46
C ASP A 341 -9.71 -13.34 -18.89
N SER A 342 -9.67 -13.87 -17.66
CA SER A 342 -10.87 -14.36 -16.98
C SER A 342 -11.85 -13.24 -16.67
N LEU A 343 -11.37 -12.05 -16.29
CA LEU A 343 -12.21 -10.87 -16.06
C LEU A 343 -12.80 -10.33 -17.36
N LYS A 344 -12.03 -10.30 -18.46
CA LYS A 344 -12.52 -9.91 -19.79
C LYS A 344 -13.60 -10.86 -20.30
N ALA A 345 -13.41 -12.17 -20.13
CA ALA A 345 -14.37 -13.19 -20.53
C ALA A 345 -15.73 -13.07 -19.83
N LEU A 346 -15.81 -12.31 -18.72
CA LEU A 346 -17.09 -12.01 -18.09
C LEU A 346 -18.01 -11.19 -18.98
N GLU A 347 -17.54 -10.50 -20.03
CA GLU A 347 -18.41 -9.74 -20.94
C GLU A 347 -19.50 -10.65 -21.54
N ASP A 348 -19.09 -11.83 -22.00
CA ASP A 348 -19.92 -12.80 -22.70
C ASP A 348 -20.70 -13.75 -21.77
N ASP A 349 -20.49 -13.66 -20.44
CA ASP A 349 -21.17 -14.53 -19.47
C ASP A 349 -22.58 -13.98 -19.12
N PRO A 350 -23.68 -14.62 -19.56
CA PRO A 350 -25.03 -14.15 -19.31
C PRO A 350 -25.48 -14.34 -17.85
N PHE A 351 -24.78 -15.15 -17.06
CA PHE A 351 -25.12 -15.44 -15.66
C PHE A 351 -24.49 -14.45 -14.68
N VAL A 352 -23.57 -13.60 -15.16
CA VAL A 352 -22.92 -12.57 -14.37
C VAL A 352 -23.50 -11.21 -14.76
N SER A 353 -24.33 -10.65 -13.88
CA SER A 353 -24.86 -9.29 -14.05
C SER A 353 -23.99 -8.24 -13.38
N SER A 354 -23.24 -8.60 -12.33
CA SER A 354 -22.38 -7.66 -11.62
C SER A 354 -21.21 -8.30 -10.86
N VAL A 355 -20.11 -7.55 -10.78
CA VAL A 355 -18.89 -7.86 -10.06
C VAL A 355 -18.62 -6.74 -9.06
N LEU A 356 -18.66 -7.09 -7.77
CA LEU A 356 -18.30 -6.19 -6.68
C LEU A 356 -16.77 -6.03 -6.63
N ILE A 357 -16.32 -4.77 -6.70
CA ILE A 357 -14.91 -4.38 -6.65
C ILE A 357 -14.70 -3.14 -5.79
N ASN A 358 -13.51 -3.01 -5.22
CA ASN A 358 -13.09 -1.78 -4.57
C ASN A 358 -12.02 -1.08 -5.43
N PRO A 359 -12.36 0.02 -6.15
CA PRO A 359 -11.41 0.69 -7.04
C PRO A 359 -10.23 1.33 -6.30
N SER A 360 -10.33 1.52 -4.98
CA SER A 360 -9.25 2.07 -4.16
C SER A 360 -8.22 1.03 -3.75
N THR A 361 -8.47 -0.27 -3.97
CA THR A 361 -7.55 -1.37 -3.65
C THR A 361 -7.39 -2.36 -4.80
N LEU A 362 -8.02 -2.11 -5.95
CA LEU A 362 -7.89 -2.90 -7.16
C LEU A 362 -7.04 -2.13 -8.16
N SER A 363 -6.10 -2.82 -8.79
CA SER A 363 -5.29 -2.24 -9.85
C SER A 363 -6.14 -1.73 -11.02
N TYR A 364 -5.66 -0.69 -11.69
CA TYR A 364 -6.35 -0.11 -12.84
C TYR A 364 -6.50 -1.12 -13.98
N ALA A 365 -5.50 -1.96 -14.21
CA ALA A 365 -5.56 -3.03 -15.21
C ALA A 365 -6.73 -3.99 -14.95
N LEU A 366 -6.86 -4.53 -13.73
CA LEU A 366 -7.94 -5.46 -13.39
C LEU A 366 -9.30 -4.76 -13.33
N TYR A 367 -9.35 -3.52 -12.84
CA TYR A 367 -10.55 -2.68 -12.91
C TYR A 367 -11.01 -2.51 -14.36
N ASN A 368 -10.08 -2.21 -15.27
CA ASN A 368 -10.39 -1.98 -16.67
C ASN A 368 -10.75 -3.26 -17.43
N ALA A 369 -10.20 -4.41 -17.03
CA ALA A 369 -10.52 -5.72 -17.59
C ALA A 369 -11.97 -6.16 -17.32
N ILE A 370 -12.58 -5.70 -16.23
CA ILE A 370 -14.00 -6.00 -15.93
C ILE A 370 -14.89 -5.18 -16.87
N PRO A 371 -15.92 -5.74 -17.51
CA PRO A 371 -16.83 -4.97 -18.37
C PRO A 371 -17.52 -3.82 -17.62
N VAL A 372 -17.53 -2.61 -18.19
CA VAL A 372 -18.09 -1.40 -17.53
C VAL A 372 -19.52 -1.62 -17.04
N THR A 373 -20.33 -2.33 -17.81
CA THR A 373 -21.74 -2.65 -17.50
C THR A 373 -21.91 -3.57 -16.29
N LYS A 374 -20.86 -4.30 -15.89
CA LYS A 374 -20.87 -5.26 -14.78
C LYS A 374 -20.15 -4.75 -13.54
N ARG A 375 -19.48 -3.59 -13.57
CA ARG A 375 -18.74 -3.06 -12.41
C ARG A 375 -19.70 -2.51 -11.36
N ILE A 376 -19.65 -3.05 -10.14
CA ILE A 376 -20.26 -2.44 -8.96
C ILE A 376 -19.16 -2.11 -7.96
N THR A 377 -19.10 -0.84 -7.54
CA THR A 377 -18.07 -0.38 -6.60
C THR A 377 -18.55 -0.48 -5.16
N GLY A 378 -17.73 -1.03 -4.28
CA GLY A 378 -18.01 -1.05 -2.84
C GLY A 378 -16.87 -1.70 -2.04
N PRO A 379 -16.88 -1.59 -0.71
CA PRO A 379 -15.89 -2.24 0.13
C PRO A 379 -16.04 -3.76 0.05
N SER A 380 -14.92 -4.47 0.18
CA SER A 380 -14.91 -5.93 0.28
C SER A 380 -15.82 -6.41 1.43
N PRO A 381 -16.65 -7.43 1.22
CA PRO A 381 -17.45 -8.03 2.30
C PRO A 381 -16.57 -8.66 3.39
N ILE A 382 -15.34 -9.06 3.03
CA ILE A 382 -14.41 -9.72 3.97
C ILE A 382 -13.85 -8.73 4.98
N LEU A 383 -13.71 -7.45 4.65
CA LEU A 383 -13.10 -6.45 5.51
C LEU A 383 -13.74 -6.42 6.91
N GLY A 384 -15.07 -6.38 6.96
CA GLY A 384 -15.83 -6.41 8.22
C GLY A 384 -15.76 -7.78 8.91
N MET A 385 -15.84 -8.87 8.14
CA MET A 385 -15.81 -10.24 8.67
C MET A 385 -14.48 -10.55 9.36
N LYS A 386 -13.34 -10.19 8.77
CA LYS A 386 -12.01 -10.40 9.38
C LYS A 386 -11.66 -9.37 10.44
N ALA A 387 -12.32 -8.21 10.45
CA ALA A 387 -12.10 -7.18 11.46
C ALA A 387 -12.54 -7.66 12.85
N THR A 388 -13.68 -8.36 12.94
CA THR A 388 -14.24 -8.91 14.18
C THR A 388 -13.74 -10.34 14.41
N LYS A 389 -12.80 -10.52 15.33
CA LYS A 389 -12.15 -11.82 15.58
C LYS A 389 -13.10 -12.75 16.32
N ASN A 390 -13.13 -14.02 15.92
CA ASN A 390 -13.90 -15.04 16.63
C ASN A 390 -13.20 -15.47 17.94
N PRO A 391 -13.87 -16.18 18.86
CA PRO A 391 -13.27 -16.56 20.15
C PRO A 391 -11.97 -17.37 20.05
N VAL A 392 -11.79 -18.18 19.00
CA VAL A 392 -10.56 -18.95 18.75
C VAL A 392 -9.42 -18.03 18.34
N GLU A 393 -9.66 -17.12 17.39
CA GLU A 393 -8.69 -16.11 16.96
C GLU A 393 -8.29 -15.19 18.13
N ILE A 394 -9.26 -14.74 18.94
CA ILE A 394 -9.00 -13.92 20.14
C ILE A 394 -8.10 -14.67 21.13
N LYS A 395 -8.39 -15.96 21.38
CA LYS A 395 -7.55 -16.80 22.24
C LYS A 395 -6.14 -16.95 21.66
N GLY A 396 -6.04 -17.16 20.35
CA GLY A 396 -4.77 -17.19 19.62
C GLY A 396 -3.96 -15.90 19.81
N MET A 397 -4.58 -14.74 19.61
CA MET A 397 -3.93 -13.44 19.83
C MET A 397 -3.46 -13.26 21.27
N ARG A 398 -4.27 -13.62 22.27
CA ARG A 398 -3.86 -13.55 23.69
C ARG A 398 -2.65 -14.42 23.99
N ASN A 399 -2.64 -15.65 23.47
CA ASN A 399 -1.51 -16.57 23.65
C ASN A 399 -0.25 -16.06 22.95
N ALA A 400 -0.38 -15.51 21.74
CA ALA A 400 0.74 -14.90 21.01
C ALA A 400 1.32 -13.71 21.79
N HIS A 401 0.49 -12.79 22.25
CA HIS A 401 0.92 -11.62 23.04
C HIS A 401 1.56 -12.02 24.37
N LEU A 402 1.09 -13.09 25.02
CA LEU A 402 1.72 -13.58 26.24
C LEU A 402 3.15 -14.06 25.98
N LYS A 403 3.37 -14.84 24.91
CA LYS A 403 4.71 -15.30 24.52
C LYS A 403 5.62 -14.14 24.13
N ASP A 404 5.10 -13.21 23.34
CA ASP A 404 5.80 -11.99 22.93
C ASP A 404 6.21 -11.13 24.15
N SER A 405 5.31 -11.00 25.13
CA SER A 405 5.59 -10.26 26.37
C SER A 405 6.70 -10.92 27.19
N VAL A 406 6.75 -12.25 27.25
CA VAL A 406 7.85 -12.97 27.92
C VAL A 406 9.18 -12.69 27.22
N ALA A 407 9.23 -12.81 25.89
CA ALA A 407 10.43 -12.50 25.12
C ALA A 407 10.90 -11.05 25.31
N LEU A 408 9.96 -10.09 25.33
CA LEU A 408 10.28 -8.68 25.58
C LEU A 408 10.80 -8.45 27.00
N CYS A 409 10.21 -9.09 28.01
CA CYS A 409 10.70 -9.01 29.39
C CYS A 409 12.13 -9.57 29.52
N ASP A 410 12.41 -10.72 28.91
CA ASP A 410 13.75 -11.32 28.90
C ASP A 410 14.77 -10.40 28.20
N PHE A 411 14.38 -9.82 27.05
CA PHE A 411 15.22 -8.84 26.35
C PHE A 411 15.48 -7.59 27.18
N LEU A 412 14.46 -7.02 27.84
CA LEU A 412 14.61 -5.81 28.66
C LEU A 412 15.50 -6.07 29.89
N ALA A 413 15.35 -7.23 30.54
CA ALA A 413 16.22 -7.63 31.65
C ALA A 413 17.67 -7.80 31.20
N LEU A 414 17.89 -8.39 30.02
CA LEU A 414 19.22 -8.48 29.41
C LEU A 414 19.78 -7.09 29.10
N LEU A 415 19.00 -6.22 28.46
CA LEU A 415 19.41 -4.87 28.10
C LEU A 415 19.83 -4.05 29.33
N GLU A 416 19.02 -4.09 30.39
CA GLU A 416 19.32 -3.41 31.65
C GLU A 416 20.65 -3.89 32.26
N ARG A 417 20.89 -5.21 32.26
CA ARG A 417 22.13 -5.79 32.75
C ARG A 417 23.34 -5.35 31.93
N GLU A 418 23.28 -5.45 30.61
CA GLU A 418 24.40 -5.10 29.72
C GLU A 418 24.73 -3.59 29.81
N VAL A 419 23.73 -2.72 29.85
CA VAL A 419 23.91 -1.28 30.00
C VAL A 419 24.54 -0.95 31.36
N THR A 420 24.11 -1.60 32.43
CA THR A 420 24.68 -1.40 33.79
C THR A 420 26.14 -1.85 33.89
N MET A 421 26.53 -2.88 33.14
CA MET A 421 27.92 -3.35 33.05
C MET A 421 28.80 -2.47 32.13
N GLY A 422 28.24 -1.41 31.53
CA GLY A 422 28.96 -0.52 30.62
C GLY A 422 29.14 -1.10 29.21
N CYS A 423 28.43 -2.18 28.86
CA CYS A 423 28.45 -2.73 27.51
C CYS A 423 27.58 -1.89 26.58
N LEU A 424 28.17 -1.33 25.52
CA LEU A 424 27.43 -0.64 24.46
C LEU A 424 26.82 -1.67 23.50
N LEU A 425 25.54 -1.98 23.68
CA LEU A 425 24.78 -2.73 22.67
C LEU A 425 24.44 -1.79 21.51
N GLY A 426 25.11 -1.97 20.37
CA GLY A 426 24.75 -1.28 19.13
C GLY A 426 23.34 -1.65 18.66
N ARG A 427 22.67 -0.74 17.94
CA ARG A 427 21.27 -0.92 17.48
C ARG A 427 21.01 -2.28 16.82
N THR A 428 21.88 -2.71 15.91
CA THR A 428 21.77 -3.99 15.19
C THR A 428 21.88 -5.21 16.11
N LEU A 429 22.77 -5.16 17.12
CA LEU A 429 22.93 -6.25 18.08
C LEU A 429 21.74 -6.37 19.02
N SER A 430 21.08 -5.26 19.33
CA SER A 430 19.84 -5.25 20.11
C SER A 430 18.67 -5.79 19.28
N SER A 431 18.53 -5.38 18.02
CA SER A 431 17.47 -5.88 17.13
C SER A 431 17.58 -7.38 16.83
N ASN A 432 18.78 -7.94 16.71
CA ASN A 432 18.98 -9.38 16.45
C ASN A 432 18.75 -10.27 17.69
N LYS A 433 18.62 -9.67 18.88
CA LYS A 433 18.35 -10.38 20.15
C LYS A 433 16.85 -10.44 20.50
N ILE A 434 16.02 -9.75 19.72
CA ILE A 434 14.56 -9.82 19.70
C ILE A 434 14.19 -10.71 18.52
#